data_AF-A0A8T4LK75-F1
#
_entry.id   AF-A0A8T4LK75-F1
#
_cell.length_a   1.000
_cell.length_b   1.000
_cell.length_c   1.000
_cell.angle_alpha   90.00
_cell.angle_beta   90.00
_cell.angle_gamma   90.00
#
_symmetry.space_group_name_H-M   'P 1'
#
loop_
_entity.id
_entity.type
_entity.pdbx_description
1 polymer ?
#
loop_
_entity_poly.entity_id
_entity_poly.type
_entity_poly.pdbx_seq_one_letter_code
_entity_poly.pdbx_strand_id
1 'polypeptide(L)'
;MFKLFKSIFKSIVNAVYNDPQVNDLSKKYPNTFGFFKNRLSPRKKFGLYLTLGIIVSLVFVFMFFSFVENVIHTESIVRADARVINLLQMLRTPEFSNLMLFFTYLGNWEVVFFGALLLCIAFAFYTKYNYIKAILVSIVFGELFVWLVKNIVQRPRPLLVNALIQEGSFSFPSGHAFISISFYGLLTYFLYKNSKTKLQKFLVLLLGLSLIVLIGFSRVYLGVHWPSDVLASYFAGLSFLAIIITMFEIKDKFEPYNNIKVNLDKKFPKYFILALFLTWVIFLGFFFQTHPLNFHSPTKNINMILESEISNNLFLNISKTSEDLMGNPIEPINIIIVGNETSLRNTFEEAGWHENDKINVKTIILDIRALIFNISYPQSPGVPSFWNAEPNNFAFEQPTTKNSIHERHHIHFWKTSLVTDTGKDIWFATAHFDKKIIRKSSSVLIVHDIDPFVDNERDKVKEDLLKTNGVISVKEVNVVNQTLGANAAGSSFYTDGKAEVIFLR
;
A
#
# COMPACT_ATOMS: atom_id res chain seq x y z
N MET A 1 20.13 -23.95 0.82
CA MET A 1 20.52 -22.58 1.22
C MET A 1 20.80 -22.44 2.72
N PHE A 2 19.84 -22.68 3.63
CA PHE A 2 20.04 -22.50 5.09
C PHE A 2 21.17 -23.35 5.71
N LYS A 3 21.34 -24.62 5.28
CA LYS A 3 22.44 -25.48 5.74
C LYS A 3 23.83 -24.94 5.32
N LEU A 4 23.93 -24.38 4.11
CA LEU A 4 25.16 -23.78 3.60
C LEU A 4 25.50 -22.51 4.39
N PHE A 5 24.53 -21.63 4.60
CA PHE A 5 24.71 -20.41 5.40
C PHE A 5 25.17 -20.72 6.84
N LYS A 6 24.55 -21.73 7.47
CA LYS A 6 24.96 -22.21 8.80
C LYS A 6 26.38 -22.77 8.80
N SER A 7 26.78 -23.49 7.74
CA SER A 7 28.12 -24.05 7.59
C SER A 7 29.17 -22.95 7.43
N ILE A 8 28.92 -21.99 6.52
CA ILE A 8 29.78 -20.83 6.28
C ILE A 8 29.95 -20.02 7.57
N PHE A 9 28.86 -19.70 8.25
CA PHE A 9 28.91 -18.96 9.51
C PHE A 9 29.73 -19.70 10.57
N LYS A 10 29.55 -21.02 10.71
CA LYS A 10 30.33 -21.84 11.65
C LYS A 10 31.82 -21.87 11.28
N SER A 11 32.13 -21.90 9.99
CA SER A 11 33.51 -21.84 9.48
C SER A 11 34.18 -20.51 9.81
N ILE A 12 33.48 -19.39 9.55
CA ILE A 12 33.97 -18.03 9.88
C ILE A 12 34.22 -17.91 11.39
N VAL A 13 33.27 -18.33 12.22
CA VAL A 13 33.43 -18.29 13.68
C VAL A 13 34.62 -19.14 14.14
N ASN A 14 34.80 -20.35 13.59
CA ASN A 14 35.94 -21.20 13.91
C ASN A 14 37.27 -20.60 13.44
N ALA A 15 37.31 -19.99 12.26
CA ALA A 15 38.50 -19.34 11.73
C ALA A 15 38.93 -18.16 12.62
N VAL A 16 37.97 -17.30 13.01
CA VAL A 16 38.22 -16.18 13.92
C VAL A 16 38.66 -16.66 15.31
N TYR A 17 38.05 -17.73 15.83
CA TYR A 17 38.39 -18.25 17.16
C TYR A 17 39.77 -18.90 17.24
N ASN A 18 40.22 -19.52 16.14
CA ASN A 18 41.52 -20.22 16.08
C ASN A 18 42.67 -19.34 15.57
N ASP A 19 42.39 -18.08 15.22
CA ASP A 19 43.41 -17.16 14.74
C ASP A 19 44.38 -16.76 15.88
N PRO A 20 45.72 -16.93 15.71
CA PRO A 20 46.70 -16.60 16.73
C PRO A 20 46.70 -15.12 17.14
N GLN A 21 46.50 -14.21 16.19
CA GLN A 21 46.49 -12.77 16.46
C GLN A 21 45.24 -12.38 17.27
N VAL A 22 44.09 -12.97 16.96
CA VAL A 22 42.85 -12.78 17.73
C VAL A 22 43.04 -13.31 19.16
N ASN A 23 43.70 -14.45 19.33
CA ASN A 23 44.00 -14.99 20.66
C ASN A 23 44.95 -14.08 21.46
N ASP A 24 45.99 -13.55 20.85
CA ASP A 24 46.92 -12.62 21.52
C ASP A 24 46.24 -11.28 21.85
N LEU A 25 45.40 -10.76 20.96
CA LEU A 25 44.52 -9.60 21.22
C LEU A 25 43.56 -9.87 22.40
N SER A 26 43.01 -11.08 22.49
CA SER A 26 42.09 -11.46 23.58
C SER A 26 42.77 -11.49 24.94
N LYS A 27 44.04 -11.92 24.99
CA LYS A 27 44.88 -11.88 26.20
C LYS A 27 45.27 -10.45 26.56
N LYS A 28 45.54 -9.60 25.55
CA LYS A 28 45.91 -8.19 25.74
C LYS A 28 44.73 -7.33 26.22
N TYR A 29 43.50 -7.64 25.80
CA TYR A 29 42.28 -6.90 26.14
C TYR A 29 41.18 -7.80 26.74
N PRO A 30 41.41 -8.41 27.91
CA PRO A 30 40.52 -9.44 28.45
C PRO A 30 39.12 -8.89 28.79
N ASN A 31 39.02 -7.64 29.25
CA ASN A 31 37.75 -6.99 29.56
C ASN A 31 36.89 -6.79 28.30
N THR A 32 37.51 -6.35 27.21
CA THR A 32 36.84 -6.11 25.92
C THR A 32 36.31 -7.41 25.33
N PHE A 33 37.15 -8.44 25.23
CA PHE A 33 36.73 -9.75 24.72
C PHE A 33 35.71 -10.44 25.65
N GLY A 34 35.87 -10.29 26.97
CA GLY A 34 34.90 -10.77 27.96
C GLY A 34 33.53 -10.12 27.80
N PHE A 35 33.49 -8.81 27.54
CA PHE A 35 32.25 -8.10 27.22
C PHE A 35 31.56 -8.68 25.99
N PHE A 36 32.24 -8.80 24.84
CA PHE A 36 31.65 -9.35 23.62
C PHE A 36 31.18 -10.80 23.79
N LYS A 37 31.98 -11.64 24.45
CA LYS A 37 31.61 -13.03 24.76
C LYS A 37 30.32 -13.09 25.60
N ASN A 38 30.18 -12.19 26.58
CA ASN A 38 28.96 -12.11 27.39
C ASN A 38 27.76 -11.63 26.56
N ARG A 39 27.93 -10.66 25.66
CA ARG A 39 26.88 -10.14 24.77
C ARG A 39 26.39 -11.16 23.74
N LEU A 40 27.22 -12.12 23.34
CA LEU A 40 26.85 -13.20 22.43
C LEU A 40 26.32 -14.46 23.16
N SER A 41 26.36 -14.49 24.49
CA SER A 41 25.95 -15.67 25.26
C SER A 41 24.44 -15.75 25.47
N PRO A 42 23.76 -16.84 25.06
CA PRO A 42 22.34 -17.04 25.35
C PRO A 42 22.06 -17.41 26.82
N ARG A 43 23.11 -17.62 27.63
CA ARG A 43 23.02 -18.01 29.04
C ARG A 43 23.13 -16.84 30.02
N LYS A 44 23.51 -15.65 29.54
CA LYS A 44 23.60 -14.44 30.37
C LYS A 44 22.30 -13.65 30.23
N LYS A 45 21.79 -13.11 31.35
CA LYS A 45 20.56 -12.31 31.40
C LYS A 45 20.54 -11.18 30.37
N PHE A 46 21.65 -10.45 30.29
CA PHE A 46 21.86 -9.35 29.34
C PHE A 46 22.79 -9.76 28.19
N GLY A 47 22.77 -11.04 27.80
CA GLY A 47 23.57 -11.55 26.69
C GLY A 47 22.82 -11.47 25.36
N LEU A 48 22.77 -12.59 24.64
CA LEU A 48 22.33 -12.67 23.25
C LEU A 48 20.94 -12.07 22.99
N TYR A 49 19.96 -12.35 23.85
CA TYR A 49 18.58 -11.86 23.68
C TYR A 49 18.52 -10.33 23.69
N LEU A 50 19.20 -9.68 24.64
CA LEU A 50 19.25 -8.23 24.70
C LEU A 50 20.03 -7.64 23.53
N THR A 51 21.12 -8.28 23.11
CA THR A 51 21.91 -7.84 21.95
C THR A 51 21.10 -7.86 20.66
N LEU A 52 20.45 -8.99 20.37
CA LEU A 52 19.61 -9.12 19.19
C LEU A 52 18.40 -8.19 19.25
N GLY A 53 17.76 -8.07 20.41
CA GLY A 53 16.65 -7.15 20.63
C GLY A 53 17.02 -5.71 20.29
N ILE A 54 18.13 -5.22 20.85
CA ILE A 54 18.62 -3.85 20.59
C ILE A 54 18.93 -3.66 19.11
N ILE A 55 19.64 -4.59 18.46
CA ILE A 55 19.98 -4.48 17.04
C ILE A 55 18.72 -4.41 16.17
N VAL A 56 17.77 -5.33 16.39
CA VAL A 56 16.52 -5.37 15.63
C VAL A 56 15.71 -4.10 15.84
N SER A 57 15.57 -3.63 17.09
CA SER A 57 14.88 -2.39 17.39
C SER A 57 15.55 -1.18 16.74
N LEU A 58 16.88 -1.06 16.80
CA LEU A 58 17.60 0.06 16.19
C LEU A 58 17.46 0.09 14.66
N VAL A 59 17.46 -1.07 13.99
CA VAL A 59 17.21 -1.14 12.54
C VAL A 59 15.83 -0.58 12.21
N PHE A 60 14.79 -0.99 12.94
CA PHE A 60 13.44 -0.50 12.70
C PHE A 60 13.22 0.96 13.13
N VAL A 61 13.91 1.43 14.16
CA VAL A 61 13.94 2.87 14.53
C VAL A 61 14.56 3.68 13.40
N PHE A 62 15.70 3.23 12.85
CA PHE A 62 16.34 3.88 11.73
C PHE A 62 15.41 3.92 10.50
N MET A 63 14.76 2.80 10.16
CA MET A 63 13.77 2.76 9.08
C MET A 63 12.60 3.70 9.32
N PHE A 64 12.07 3.77 10.54
CA PHE A 64 11.01 4.71 10.91
C PHE A 64 11.42 6.16 10.69
N PHE A 65 12.58 6.58 11.23
CA PHE A 65 13.03 7.96 11.09
C PHE A 65 13.40 8.32 9.64
N SER A 66 14.01 7.40 8.89
CA SER A 66 14.26 7.59 7.45
C SER A 66 12.95 7.81 6.68
N PHE A 67 11.88 7.11 7.08
CA PHE A 67 10.58 7.26 6.45
C PHE A 67 9.87 8.55 6.87
N VAL A 68 10.00 8.97 8.14
CA VAL A 68 9.55 10.29 8.63
C VAL A 68 10.23 11.41 7.86
N GLU A 69 11.55 11.35 7.70
CA GLU A 69 12.33 12.32 6.93
C GLU A 69 11.82 12.43 5.49
N ASN A 70 11.57 11.30 4.83
CA ASN A 70 11.02 11.29 3.48
C ASN A 70 9.60 11.88 3.40
N VAL A 71 8.74 11.63 4.38
CA VAL A 71 7.38 12.20 4.40
C VAL A 71 7.39 13.72 4.61
N ILE A 72 8.34 14.23 5.40
CA ILE A 72 8.43 15.66 5.72
C ILE A 72 9.14 16.45 4.62
N HIS A 73 10.20 15.89 4.03
CA HIS A 73 11.10 16.63 3.13
C HIS A 73 11.01 16.22 1.65
N THR A 74 10.48 15.03 1.34
CA THR A 74 10.50 14.50 -0.02
C THR A 74 9.10 14.47 -0.63
N GLU A 75 8.89 15.21 -1.72
CA GLU A 75 7.58 15.27 -2.37
C GLU A 75 7.17 13.96 -3.05
N SER A 76 8.11 13.12 -3.49
CA SER A 76 7.80 11.91 -4.28
C SER A 76 6.94 10.90 -3.51
N ILE A 77 7.17 10.73 -2.21
CA ILE A 77 6.38 9.80 -1.39
C ILE A 77 4.96 10.34 -1.18
N VAL A 78 4.82 11.65 -1.00
CA VAL A 78 3.52 12.32 -0.85
C VAL A 78 2.73 12.26 -2.16
N ARG A 79 3.41 12.43 -3.31
CA ARG A 79 2.81 12.23 -4.64
C ARG A 79 2.35 10.79 -4.84
N ALA A 80 3.16 9.82 -4.44
CA ALA A 80 2.80 8.40 -4.53
C ALA A 80 1.60 8.06 -3.63
N ASP A 81 1.56 8.60 -2.41
CA ASP A 81 0.46 8.39 -1.47
C ASP A 81 -0.91 8.79 -2.07
N ALA A 82 -0.98 9.97 -2.70
CA ALA A 82 -2.20 10.46 -3.34
C ALA A 82 -2.70 9.52 -4.45
N ARG A 83 -1.79 9.10 -5.33
CA ARG A 83 -2.11 8.23 -6.47
C ARG A 83 -2.52 6.83 -6.03
N VAL A 84 -1.84 6.26 -5.04
CA VAL A 84 -2.20 4.95 -4.48
C VAL A 84 -3.58 5.00 -3.85
N ILE A 85 -3.92 6.04 -3.08
CA ILE A 85 -5.27 6.16 -2.51
C ILE A 85 -6.32 6.26 -3.60
N ASN A 86 -6.12 7.14 -4.58
CA ASN A 86 -7.10 7.36 -5.66
C ASN A 86 -7.28 6.10 -6.53
N LEU A 87 -6.20 5.35 -6.78
CA LEU A 87 -6.28 4.04 -7.43
C LEU A 87 -7.13 3.05 -6.63
N LEU A 88 -6.95 2.97 -5.30
CA LEU A 88 -7.73 2.06 -4.47
C LEU A 88 -9.23 2.40 -4.45
N GLN A 89 -9.59 3.66 -4.72
CA GLN A 89 -11.01 4.04 -4.83
C GLN A 89 -11.70 3.34 -6.00
N MET A 90 -11.01 3.16 -7.12
CA MET A 90 -11.55 2.47 -8.30
C MET A 90 -11.86 0.99 -8.02
N LEU A 91 -11.17 0.40 -7.03
CA LEU A 91 -11.33 -1.01 -6.65
C LEU A 91 -12.44 -1.22 -5.62
N ARG A 92 -13.15 -0.16 -5.21
CA ARG A 92 -14.16 -0.26 -4.15
C ARG A 92 -15.43 -0.92 -4.64
N THR A 93 -15.82 -2.00 -3.96
CA THR A 93 -17.18 -2.56 -4.03
C THR A 93 -17.82 -2.55 -2.64
N PRO A 94 -19.16 -2.56 -2.51
CA PRO A 94 -19.83 -2.62 -1.21
C PRO A 94 -19.37 -3.82 -0.35
N GLU A 95 -19.19 -4.99 -0.97
CA GLU A 95 -18.80 -6.23 -0.29
C GLU A 95 -17.36 -6.14 0.23
N PHE A 96 -16.43 -5.70 -0.63
CA PHE A 96 -15.03 -5.59 -0.24
C PHE A 96 -14.82 -4.45 0.77
N SER A 97 -15.63 -3.39 0.69
CA SER A 97 -15.60 -2.30 1.67
C SER A 97 -16.09 -2.75 3.04
N ASN A 98 -17.14 -3.57 3.12
CA ASN A 98 -17.57 -4.18 4.38
C ASN A 98 -16.52 -5.15 4.95
N LEU A 99 -15.82 -5.91 4.09
CA LEU A 99 -14.72 -6.75 4.52
C LEU A 99 -13.56 -5.93 5.11
N MET A 100 -13.19 -4.83 4.45
CA MET A 100 -12.16 -3.91 4.96
C MET A 100 -12.62 -3.21 6.25
N LEU A 101 -13.90 -2.91 6.38
CA LEU A 101 -14.48 -2.41 7.63
C LEU A 101 -14.29 -3.41 8.77
N PHE A 102 -14.56 -4.70 8.53
CA PHE A 102 -14.36 -5.73 9.54
C PHE A 102 -12.90 -5.77 10.03
N PHE A 103 -11.94 -5.75 9.10
CA PHE A 103 -10.53 -5.73 9.48
C PHE A 103 -10.14 -4.43 10.20
N THR A 104 -10.67 -3.28 9.79
CA THR A 104 -10.34 -2.03 10.50
C THR A 104 -10.84 -2.05 11.94
N TYR A 105 -11.95 -2.71 12.25
CA TYR A 105 -12.50 -2.77 13.61
C TYR A 105 -11.67 -3.62 14.55
N LEU A 106 -10.95 -4.61 14.04
CA LEU A 106 -9.96 -5.32 14.84
C LEU A 106 -8.83 -4.38 15.32
N GLY A 107 -8.55 -3.29 14.59
CA GLY A 107 -7.60 -2.26 15.04
C GLY A 107 -8.20 -1.14 15.90
N ASN A 108 -9.52 -1.12 16.13
CA ASN A 108 -10.16 -0.09 16.96
C ASN A 108 -9.80 -0.29 18.44
N TRP A 109 -9.60 0.81 19.15
CA TRP A 109 -9.16 0.77 20.54
C TRP A 109 -10.18 0.09 21.45
N GLU A 110 -11.48 0.21 21.20
CA GLU A 110 -12.55 -0.46 21.96
C GLU A 110 -12.43 -1.98 21.86
N VAL A 111 -12.24 -2.48 20.63
CA VAL A 111 -12.13 -3.91 20.32
C VAL A 111 -10.84 -4.50 20.86
N VAL A 112 -9.72 -3.77 20.70
CA VAL A 112 -8.42 -4.17 21.24
C VAL A 112 -8.45 -4.16 22.77
N PHE A 113 -8.98 -3.12 23.39
CA PHE A 113 -9.08 -2.99 24.85
C PHE A 113 -9.90 -4.13 25.45
N PHE A 114 -11.10 -4.39 24.91
CA PHE A 114 -11.96 -5.45 25.42
C PHE A 114 -11.32 -6.85 25.22
N GLY A 115 -10.71 -7.09 24.05
CA GLY A 115 -9.97 -8.32 23.80
C GLY A 115 -8.78 -8.51 24.74
N ALA A 116 -8.01 -7.44 24.97
CA ALA A 116 -6.88 -7.44 25.90
C ALA A 116 -7.31 -7.68 27.34
N LEU A 117 -8.44 -7.12 27.78
CA LEU A 117 -9.02 -7.36 29.09
C LEU A 117 -9.35 -8.84 29.29
N LEU A 118 -10.04 -9.46 28.33
CA LEU A 118 -10.41 -10.88 28.38
C LEU A 118 -9.17 -11.78 28.34
N LEU A 119 -8.15 -11.44 27.55
CA LEU A 119 -6.85 -12.14 27.57
C LEU A 119 -6.13 -11.99 28.92
N CYS A 120 -6.16 -10.81 29.54
CA CYS A 120 -5.57 -10.60 30.85
C CYS A 120 -6.27 -11.45 31.93
N ILE A 121 -7.61 -11.54 31.88
CA ILE A 121 -8.39 -12.42 32.76
C ILE A 121 -7.99 -13.88 32.55
N ALA A 122 -7.90 -14.33 31.30
CA ALA A 122 -7.45 -15.68 30.98
C ALA A 122 -6.03 -15.94 31.51
N PHE A 123 -5.07 -15.06 31.26
CA PHE A 123 -3.70 -15.23 31.74
C PHE A 123 -3.57 -15.14 33.25
N ALA A 124 -4.39 -14.34 33.93
CA ALA A 124 -4.43 -14.28 35.39
C ALA A 124 -4.89 -15.61 35.98
N PHE A 125 -5.90 -16.23 35.36
CA PHE A 125 -6.40 -17.56 35.73
C PHE A 125 -5.31 -18.64 35.61
N TYR A 126 -4.41 -18.53 34.63
CA TYR A 126 -3.24 -19.43 34.47
C TYR A 126 -1.95 -18.91 35.13
N THR A 127 -2.04 -17.89 35.99
CA THR A 127 -0.92 -17.28 36.72
C THR A 127 0.23 -16.79 35.82
N LYS A 128 -0.07 -16.45 34.57
CA LYS A 128 0.87 -15.97 33.54
C LYS A 128 1.11 -14.45 33.61
N TYR A 129 1.49 -13.93 34.76
CA TYR A 129 1.62 -12.47 34.98
C TYR A 129 2.62 -11.76 34.04
N ASN A 130 3.66 -12.45 33.56
CA ASN A 130 4.58 -11.87 32.57
C ASN A 130 3.91 -11.60 31.22
N TYR A 131 2.91 -12.40 30.83
CA TYR A 131 2.12 -12.19 29.61
C TYR A 131 1.21 -10.98 29.77
N ILE A 132 0.56 -10.84 30.93
CA ILE A 132 -0.27 -9.68 31.28
C ILE A 132 0.56 -8.39 31.23
N LYS A 133 1.73 -8.37 31.89
CA LYS A 133 2.63 -7.21 31.87
C LYS A 133 3.03 -6.82 30.45
N ALA A 134 3.35 -7.79 29.59
CA ALA A 134 3.70 -7.51 28.21
C ALA A 134 2.52 -6.93 27.40
N ILE A 135 1.29 -7.43 27.59
CA ILE A 135 0.09 -6.86 26.95
C ILE A 135 -0.15 -5.42 27.43
N LEU A 136 -0.12 -5.18 28.74
CA LEU A 136 -0.34 -3.84 29.30
C LEU A 136 0.71 -2.83 28.82
N VAL A 137 1.99 -3.23 28.82
CA VAL A 137 3.07 -2.39 28.27
C VAL A 137 2.83 -2.12 26.80
N SER A 138 2.41 -3.14 26.03
CA SER A 138 2.15 -2.98 24.59
C SER A 138 1.09 -1.92 24.29
N ILE A 139 -0.02 -1.95 25.02
CA ILE A 139 -1.16 -1.05 24.78
C ILE A 139 -0.86 0.35 25.33
N VAL A 140 -0.49 0.47 26.60
CA VAL A 140 -0.36 1.78 27.27
C VAL A 140 0.74 2.63 26.64
N PHE A 141 1.94 2.07 26.47
CA PHE A 141 3.05 2.81 25.88
C PHE A 141 2.93 2.91 24.36
N GLY A 142 2.23 1.98 23.72
CA GLY A 142 1.91 2.06 22.30
C GLY A 142 1.01 3.25 21.97
N GLU A 143 -0.09 3.41 22.72
CA GLU A 143 -1.00 4.55 22.56
C GLU A 143 -0.32 5.88 22.89
N LEU A 144 0.48 5.92 23.96
CA LEU A 144 1.27 7.11 24.30
C LEU A 144 2.22 7.50 23.17
N PHE A 145 2.92 6.53 22.58
CA PHE A 145 3.82 6.78 21.45
C PHE A 145 3.06 7.34 20.23
N VAL A 146 1.97 6.69 19.81
CA VAL A 146 1.17 7.14 18.67
C VAL A 146 0.64 8.55 18.91
N TRP A 147 0.09 8.82 20.10
CA TRP A 147 -0.39 10.15 20.47
C TRP A 147 0.71 11.20 20.40
N LEU A 148 1.91 10.93 20.94
CA LEU A 148 3.04 11.86 20.89
C LEU A 148 3.43 12.17 19.44
N VAL A 149 3.64 11.15 18.61
CA VAL A 149 4.08 11.37 17.22
C VAL A 149 3.00 12.10 16.41
N LYS A 150 1.72 11.80 16.62
CA LYS A 150 0.61 12.54 15.96
C LYS A 150 0.64 14.04 16.26
N ASN A 151 0.90 14.41 17.51
CA ASN A 151 0.94 15.81 17.92
C ASN A 151 2.22 16.54 17.50
N ILE A 152 3.29 15.80 17.18
CA ILE A 152 4.55 16.36 16.65
C ILE A 152 4.46 16.55 15.14
N VAL A 153 4.03 15.51 14.39
CA VAL A 153 4.06 15.53 12.91
C VAL A 153 2.85 16.27 12.34
N GLN A 154 1.69 16.21 13.00
CA GLN A 154 0.47 16.95 12.64
C GLN A 154 0.05 16.80 11.16
N ARG A 155 0.32 15.64 10.55
CA ARG A 155 0.03 15.43 9.13
C ARG A 155 -1.48 15.43 8.87
N PRO A 156 -1.95 16.18 7.86
CA PRO A 156 -3.36 16.14 7.45
C PRO A 156 -3.72 14.78 6.84
N ARG A 157 -4.97 14.37 7.06
CA ARG A 157 -5.52 13.15 6.45
C ARG A 157 -5.80 13.32 4.95
N PRO A 158 -5.99 12.21 4.22
CA PRO A 158 -6.60 12.25 2.90
C PRO A 158 -7.95 12.98 2.92
N LEU A 159 -8.37 13.51 1.77
CA LEU A 159 -9.61 14.27 1.63
C LEU A 159 -10.83 13.45 2.05
N LEU A 160 -11.79 14.09 2.75
CA LEU A 160 -12.99 13.43 3.27
C LEU A 160 -13.87 12.80 2.17
N VAL A 161 -13.86 13.36 0.96
CA VAL A 161 -14.58 12.78 -0.20
C VAL A 161 -14.11 11.36 -0.53
N ASN A 162 -12.89 11.01 -0.10
CA ASN A 162 -12.30 9.68 -0.30
C ASN A 162 -12.53 8.76 0.90
N ALA A 163 -13.03 9.26 2.04
CA ALA A 163 -13.12 8.51 3.28
C ALA A 163 -14.47 7.79 3.44
N LEU A 164 -14.43 6.50 3.77
CA LEU A 164 -15.62 5.68 4.05
C LEU A 164 -15.97 5.60 5.55
N ILE A 165 -15.09 6.12 6.40
CA ILE A 165 -15.25 6.20 7.86
C ILE A 165 -14.70 7.54 8.35
N GLN A 166 -15.19 8.04 9.48
CA GLN A 166 -14.79 9.34 10.03
C GLN A 166 -13.71 9.20 11.10
N GLU A 167 -12.75 10.12 11.09
CA GLU A 167 -11.62 10.16 12.01
C GLU A 167 -11.27 11.62 12.35
N GLY A 168 -11.25 11.98 13.63
CA GLY A 168 -11.04 13.37 14.08
C GLY A 168 -9.59 13.76 14.42
N SER A 169 -8.63 12.83 14.36
CA SER A 169 -7.22 13.06 14.73
C SER A 169 -6.28 13.17 13.52
N PHE A 170 -5.04 13.61 13.71
CA PHE A 170 -4.00 13.62 12.65
C PHE A 170 -3.75 12.24 12.02
N SER A 171 -3.23 12.22 10.79
CA SER A 171 -3.04 10.98 10.01
C SER A 171 -1.80 10.19 10.43
N PHE A 172 -0.68 10.88 10.69
CA PHE A 172 0.62 10.24 10.87
C PHE A 172 1.01 10.14 12.35
N PRO A 173 1.42 8.96 12.85
CA PRO A 173 1.40 7.65 12.20
C PRO A 173 0.01 7.01 12.36
N SER A 174 -0.29 5.95 11.60
CA SER A 174 -1.54 5.19 11.73
C SER A 174 -1.59 4.40 13.04
N GLY A 175 -2.55 4.73 13.92
CA GLY A 175 -2.76 4.05 15.21
C GLY A 175 -3.13 2.57 15.03
N HIS A 176 -4.13 2.28 14.19
CA HIS A 176 -4.55 0.91 13.83
C HIS A 176 -3.39 0.05 13.32
N ALA A 177 -2.54 0.61 12.45
CA ALA A 177 -1.39 -0.12 11.94
C ALA A 177 -0.36 -0.40 13.05
N PHE A 178 -0.09 0.59 13.92
CA PHE A 178 0.85 0.44 15.02
C PHE A 178 0.37 -0.62 16.03
N ILE A 179 -0.89 -0.50 16.50
CA ILE A 179 -1.48 -1.43 17.47
C ILE A 179 -1.60 -2.84 16.87
N SER A 180 -1.79 -2.96 15.55
CA SER A 180 -1.82 -4.28 14.92
C SER A 180 -0.50 -5.03 15.11
N ILE A 181 0.63 -4.34 14.99
CA ILE A 181 1.94 -4.97 15.25
C ILE A 181 2.17 -5.17 16.74
N SER A 182 1.97 -4.13 17.55
CA SER A 182 2.34 -4.20 18.97
C SER A 182 1.47 -5.21 19.73
N PHE A 183 0.17 -5.28 19.45
CA PHE A 183 -0.77 -6.18 20.12
C PHE A 183 -0.91 -7.53 19.40
N TYR A 184 -1.35 -7.56 18.13
CA TYR A 184 -1.53 -8.83 17.41
C TYR A 184 -0.20 -9.50 17.07
N GLY A 185 0.87 -8.75 16.83
CA GLY A 185 2.22 -9.32 16.69
C GLY A 185 2.70 -9.97 17.99
N LEU A 186 2.40 -9.38 19.15
CA LEU A 186 2.71 -9.98 20.45
C LEU A 186 1.86 -11.24 20.71
N LEU A 187 0.57 -11.22 20.35
CA LEU A 187 -0.29 -12.40 20.44
C LEU A 187 0.20 -13.52 19.53
N THR A 188 0.58 -13.18 18.29
CA THR A 188 1.20 -14.10 17.32
C THR A 188 2.47 -14.70 17.90
N TYR A 189 3.30 -13.89 18.55
CA TYR A 189 4.49 -14.36 19.25
C TYR A 189 4.16 -15.36 20.37
N PHE A 190 3.19 -15.06 21.23
CA PHE A 190 2.76 -15.98 22.29
C PHE A 190 2.23 -17.30 21.74
N LEU A 191 1.42 -17.26 20.69
CA LEU A 191 0.89 -18.46 20.02
C LEU A 191 2.03 -19.27 19.37
N TYR A 192 2.99 -18.59 18.73
CA TYR A 192 4.15 -19.24 18.11
C TYR A 192 5.02 -19.93 19.15
N LYS A 193 5.30 -19.27 20.28
CA LYS A 193 6.08 -19.81 21.40
C LYS A 193 5.44 -21.07 22.00
N ASN A 194 4.11 -21.11 22.06
CA ASN A 194 3.36 -22.24 22.61
C ASN A 194 2.98 -23.31 21.56
N SER A 195 3.31 -23.11 20.29
CA SER A 195 3.05 -24.07 19.21
C SER A 195 4.00 -25.27 19.24
N LYS A 196 3.46 -26.48 19.09
CA LYS A 196 4.22 -27.74 19.21
C LYS A 196 4.75 -28.23 17.86
N THR A 197 4.00 -28.03 16.78
CA THR A 197 4.36 -28.55 15.45
C THR A 197 4.85 -27.43 14.51
N LYS A 198 5.62 -27.81 13.48
CA LYS A 198 6.06 -26.88 12.43
C LYS A 198 4.87 -26.27 11.66
N LEU A 199 3.84 -27.07 11.40
CA LEU A 199 2.63 -26.61 10.74
C LEU A 199 1.89 -25.56 11.59
N GLN A 200 1.72 -25.78 12.90
CA GLN A 200 1.14 -24.78 13.80
C GLN A 200 1.92 -23.47 13.79
N LYS A 201 3.25 -23.55 13.88
CA LYS A 201 4.13 -22.38 13.80
C LYS A 201 3.97 -21.62 12.49
N PHE A 202 3.90 -22.33 11.37
CA PHE A 202 3.67 -21.74 10.06
C PHE A 202 2.29 -21.06 9.98
N LEU A 203 1.22 -21.75 10.39
CA LEU A 203 -0.14 -21.20 10.36
C LEU A 203 -0.30 -19.98 11.27
N VAL A 204 0.26 -20.01 12.48
CA VAL A 204 0.24 -18.86 13.40
C VAL A 204 0.93 -17.64 12.78
N LEU A 205 2.11 -17.83 12.17
CA LEU A 205 2.80 -16.74 11.49
C LEU A 205 2.03 -16.24 10.28
N LEU A 206 1.50 -17.15 9.44
CA LEU A 206 0.73 -16.78 8.26
C LEU A 206 -0.52 -15.97 8.64
N LEU A 207 -1.33 -16.47 9.57
CA LEU A 207 -2.56 -15.79 9.99
C LEU A 207 -2.28 -14.49 10.72
N GLY A 208 -1.28 -14.47 11.62
CA GLY A 208 -0.90 -13.27 12.37
C GLY A 208 -0.37 -12.15 11.47
N LEU A 209 0.52 -12.48 10.53
CA LEU A 209 1.06 -11.52 9.56
C LEU A 209 -0.03 -11.04 8.60
N SER A 210 -0.88 -11.94 8.09
CA SER A 210 -2.00 -11.56 7.23
C SER A 210 -2.95 -10.61 7.93
N LEU A 211 -3.28 -10.86 9.21
CA LEU A 211 -4.14 -9.97 10.00
C LEU A 211 -3.54 -8.57 10.14
N ILE A 212 -2.25 -8.47 10.49
CA ILE A 212 -1.53 -7.19 10.61
C ILE A 212 -1.56 -6.40 9.29
N VAL A 213 -1.26 -7.08 8.18
CA VAL A 213 -1.28 -6.48 6.84
C VAL A 213 -2.68 -6.02 6.46
N LEU A 214 -3.70 -6.83 6.72
CA LEU A 214 -5.10 -6.51 6.40
C LEU A 214 -5.63 -5.33 7.23
N ILE A 215 -5.27 -5.25 8.52
CA ILE A 215 -5.65 -4.10 9.36
C ILE A 215 -5.04 -2.82 8.79
N GLY A 216 -3.73 -2.78 8.49
CA GLY A 216 -3.12 -1.57 7.93
C GLY A 216 -3.63 -1.24 6.52
N PHE A 217 -3.76 -2.24 5.64
CA PHE A 217 -4.32 -2.05 4.30
C PHE A 217 -5.74 -1.50 4.33
N SER A 218 -6.59 -1.96 5.26
CA SER A 218 -7.96 -1.46 5.40
C SER A 218 -8.00 0.05 5.65
N ARG A 219 -7.01 0.64 6.33
CA ARG A 219 -6.95 2.09 6.61
C ARG A 219 -6.69 2.92 5.37
N VAL A 220 -5.85 2.42 4.46
CA VAL A 220 -5.59 3.05 3.17
C VAL A 220 -6.80 2.87 2.26
N TYR A 221 -7.32 1.64 2.19
CA TYR A 221 -8.49 1.31 1.38
C TYR A 221 -9.72 2.13 1.77
N LEU A 222 -9.99 2.33 3.06
CA LEU A 222 -11.10 3.13 3.57
C LEU A 222 -10.85 4.65 3.48
N GLY A 223 -9.69 5.07 2.98
CA GLY A 223 -9.38 6.47 2.65
C GLY A 223 -9.06 7.36 3.85
N VAL A 224 -8.67 6.79 4.99
CA VAL A 224 -8.40 7.58 6.21
C VAL A 224 -6.93 7.74 6.54
N HIS A 225 -6.04 6.98 5.90
CA HIS A 225 -4.59 7.08 6.07
C HIS A 225 -3.86 7.00 4.74
N TRP A 226 -2.75 7.72 4.65
CA TRP A 226 -1.80 7.57 3.56
C TRP A 226 -1.08 6.21 3.65
N PRO A 227 -0.69 5.57 2.53
CA PRO A 227 0.13 4.36 2.55
C PRO A 227 1.39 4.50 3.40
N SER A 228 2.04 5.65 3.30
CA SER A 228 3.20 6.01 4.11
C SER A 228 2.91 6.08 5.63
N ASP A 229 1.72 6.54 6.06
CA ASP A 229 1.34 6.53 7.49
C ASP A 229 1.36 5.10 8.06
N VAL A 230 0.92 4.12 7.26
CA VAL A 230 0.84 2.71 7.64
C VAL A 230 2.22 2.06 7.66
N LEU A 231 3.06 2.32 6.64
CA LEU A 231 4.42 1.79 6.58
C LEU A 231 5.29 2.31 7.73
N ALA A 232 5.22 3.61 8.04
CA ALA A 232 5.91 4.17 9.19
C ALA A 232 5.46 3.53 10.50
N SER A 233 4.14 3.38 10.70
CA SER A 233 3.59 2.67 11.86
C SER A 233 4.10 1.24 11.98
N TYR A 234 4.30 0.54 10.86
CA TYR A 234 4.83 -0.81 10.89
C TYR A 234 6.29 -0.84 11.36
N PHE A 235 7.14 0.06 10.89
CA PHE A 235 8.52 0.13 11.40
C PHE A 235 8.56 0.48 12.89
N ALA A 236 7.81 1.49 13.33
CA ALA A 236 7.73 1.85 14.73
C ALA A 236 7.18 0.70 15.60
N GLY A 237 6.10 0.05 15.14
CA GLY A 237 5.48 -1.09 15.82
C GLY A 237 6.41 -2.29 15.91
N LEU A 238 7.20 -2.59 14.87
CA LEU A 238 8.17 -3.70 14.87
C LEU A 238 9.33 -3.45 15.84
N SER A 239 9.84 -2.22 15.89
CA SER A 239 10.83 -1.83 16.89
C SER A 239 10.29 -2.07 18.30
N PHE A 240 9.07 -1.57 18.54
CA PHE A 240 8.40 -1.66 19.83
C PHE A 240 8.10 -3.10 20.25
N LEU A 241 7.60 -3.91 19.32
CA LEU A 241 7.38 -5.35 19.52
C LEU A 241 8.68 -6.09 19.86
N ALA A 242 9.78 -5.77 19.17
CA ALA A 242 11.09 -6.36 19.46
C ALA A 242 11.59 -6.03 20.88
N ILE A 243 11.38 -4.80 21.36
CA ILE A 243 11.68 -4.41 22.74
C ILE A 243 10.85 -5.25 23.73
N ILE A 244 9.54 -5.34 23.52
CA ILE A 244 8.63 -6.06 24.41
C ILE A 244 8.97 -7.55 24.45
N ILE A 245 9.16 -8.19 23.29
CA ILE A 245 9.55 -9.60 23.21
C ILE A 245 10.89 -9.82 23.92
N THR A 246 11.85 -8.93 23.75
CA THR A 246 13.17 -9.02 24.41
C THR A 246 13.03 -8.94 25.93
N MET A 247 12.29 -7.96 26.44
CA MET A 247 12.02 -7.81 27.87
C MET A 247 11.27 -9.02 28.43
N PHE A 248 10.29 -9.53 27.68
CA PHE A 248 9.52 -10.71 28.03
C PHE A 248 10.39 -11.96 28.10
N GLU A 249 11.23 -12.23 27.09
CA GLU A 249 12.13 -13.39 27.07
C GLU A 249 13.17 -13.34 28.20
N ILE A 250 13.73 -12.17 28.49
CA ILE A 250 14.68 -12.01 29.60
C ILE A 250 13.99 -12.33 30.93
N LYS A 251 12.78 -11.81 31.17
CA LYS A 251 12.03 -12.10 32.40
C LYS A 251 11.61 -13.57 32.48
N ASP A 252 11.02 -14.10 31.42
CA ASP A 252 10.51 -15.49 31.40
C ASP A 252 11.63 -16.51 31.58
N LYS A 253 12.84 -16.23 31.06
CA LYS A 253 13.98 -17.14 31.15
C LYS A 253 14.79 -17.02 32.44
N PHE A 254 15.01 -15.81 32.94
CA PHE A 254 15.95 -15.56 34.05
C PHE A 254 15.27 -15.20 35.38
N GLU A 255 13.99 -14.83 35.34
CA GLU A 255 13.17 -14.50 36.52
C GLU A 255 11.81 -15.21 36.45
N PRO A 256 11.78 -16.56 36.33
CA PRO A 256 10.52 -17.28 36.25
C PRO A 256 9.71 -17.06 37.54
N TYR A 257 8.43 -16.73 37.38
CA TYR A 257 7.53 -16.54 38.51
C TYR A 257 7.35 -17.87 39.26
N ASN A 258 7.41 -17.85 40.60
CA ASN A 258 7.05 -19.02 41.40
C ASN A 258 5.58 -19.33 41.20
N ASN A 259 5.28 -20.34 40.37
CA ASN A 259 3.91 -20.77 40.13
C ASN A 259 3.35 -21.38 41.42
N ILE A 260 2.42 -20.70 42.07
CA ILE A 260 1.47 -21.37 42.98
C ILE A 260 0.68 -22.33 42.08
N LYS A 261 0.83 -23.64 42.31
CA LYS A 261 0.06 -24.66 41.60
C LYS A 261 -1.40 -24.58 42.08
N VAL A 262 -2.23 -23.84 41.36
CA VAL A 262 -3.68 -23.89 41.56
C VAL A 262 -4.17 -25.23 40.99
N ASN A 263 -4.70 -26.10 41.85
CA ASN A 263 -5.20 -27.41 41.44
C ASN A 263 -6.62 -27.24 40.86
N LEU A 264 -6.71 -26.93 39.57
CA LEU A 264 -7.97 -26.78 38.84
C LEU A 264 -8.32 -28.10 38.13
N ASP A 265 -9.61 -28.43 38.08
CA ASP A 265 -10.12 -29.49 37.20
C ASP A 265 -9.63 -29.23 35.76
N LYS A 266 -9.14 -30.25 35.05
CA LYS A 266 -8.54 -30.11 33.72
C LYS A 266 -9.55 -29.71 32.63
N LYS A 267 -10.86 -29.87 32.85
CA LYS A 267 -11.91 -29.53 31.85
C LYS A 267 -12.40 -28.08 31.94
N PHE A 268 -12.60 -27.57 33.16
CA PHE A 268 -13.09 -26.21 33.41
C PHE A 268 -12.33 -25.08 32.67
N PRO A 269 -10.98 -25.10 32.59
CA PRO A 269 -10.19 -24.04 31.98
C PRO A 269 -10.42 -23.86 30.47
N LYS A 270 -10.81 -24.94 29.77
CA LYS A 270 -11.08 -24.88 28.33
C LYS A 270 -12.42 -24.19 28.03
N TYR A 271 -13.47 -24.56 28.76
CA TYR A 271 -14.78 -23.94 28.61
C TYR A 271 -14.76 -22.48 29.06
N PHE A 272 -13.97 -22.15 30.09
CA PHE A 272 -13.76 -20.77 30.52
C PHE A 272 -13.11 -19.91 29.42
N ILE A 273 -12.01 -20.36 28.79
CA ILE A 273 -11.41 -19.64 27.66
C ILE A 273 -12.41 -19.50 26.50
N LEU A 274 -13.13 -20.59 26.18
CA LEU A 274 -14.11 -20.56 25.11
C LEU A 274 -15.23 -19.54 25.37
N ALA A 275 -15.72 -19.46 26.61
CA ALA A 275 -16.70 -18.46 27.00
C ALA A 275 -16.18 -17.04 26.82
N LEU A 276 -14.96 -16.73 27.29
CA LEU A 276 -14.34 -15.41 27.09
C LEU A 276 -14.19 -15.06 25.61
N PHE A 277 -13.79 -16.03 24.78
CA PHE A 277 -13.68 -15.84 23.34
C PHE A 277 -15.04 -15.56 22.69
N LEU A 278 -16.08 -16.33 23.05
CA LEU A 278 -17.45 -16.11 22.56
C LEU A 278 -17.99 -14.74 22.99
N THR A 279 -17.70 -14.29 24.21
CA THR A 279 -18.04 -12.94 24.68
C THR A 279 -17.41 -11.87 23.79
N TRP A 280 -16.13 -12.03 23.42
CA TRP A 280 -15.46 -11.09 22.50
C TRP A 280 -16.07 -11.11 21.09
N VAL A 281 -16.41 -12.29 20.56
CA VAL A 281 -17.03 -12.43 19.23
C VAL A 281 -18.43 -11.78 19.20
N ILE A 282 -19.24 -11.97 20.24
CA ILE A 282 -20.56 -11.33 20.37
C ILE A 282 -20.41 -9.81 20.40
N PHE A 283 -19.47 -9.30 21.21
CA PHE A 283 -19.15 -7.87 21.27
C PHE A 283 -18.73 -7.33 19.89
N LEU A 284 -17.84 -8.04 19.18
CA LEU A 284 -17.37 -7.62 17.86
C LEU A 284 -18.52 -7.57 16.84
N GLY A 285 -19.45 -8.54 16.88
CA GLY A 285 -20.65 -8.53 16.03
C GLY A 285 -21.55 -7.32 16.29
N PHE A 286 -21.80 -7.02 17.58
CA PHE A 286 -22.57 -5.83 17.96
C PHE A 286 -21.86 -4.52 17.57
N PHE A 287 -20.53 -4.46 17.77
CA PHE A 287 -19.71 -3.32 17.39
C PHE A 287 -19.77 -3.06 15.88
N PHE A 288 -19.66 -4.12 15.08
CA PHE A 288 -19.75 -4.03 13.63
C PHE A 288 -21.11 -3.50 13.15
N GLN A 289 -22.20 -3.94 13.78
CA GLN A 289 -23.55 -3.50 13.42
C GLN A 289 -23.84 -2.04 13.82
N THR A 290 -23.25 -1.56 14.91
CA THR A 290 -23.47 -0.20 15.44
C THR A 290 -22.60 0.87 14.78
N HIS A 291 -21.58 0.45 14.03
CA HIS A 291 -20.67 1.34 13.31
C HIS A 291 -20.70 0.95 11.82
N PRO A 292 -21.66 1.43 11.02
CA PRO A 292 -21.68 1.15 9.58
C PRO A 292 -20.68 2.05 8.81
N LEU A 293 -20.47 1.73 7.52
CA LEU A 293 -19.78 2.63 6.58
C LEU A 293 -20.55 3.94 6.42
N ASN A 294 -19.81 5.04 6.26
CA ASN A 294 -20.35 6.35 5.95
C ASN A 294 -19.98 6.73 4.51
N PHE A 295 -20.95 6.65 3.61
CA PHE A 295 -20.76 7.05 2.21
C PHE A 295 -20.91 8.56 2.08
N HIS A 296 -19.87 9.22 1.59
CA HIS A 296 -19.89 10.65 1.26
C HIS A 296 -19.99 10.77 -0.25
N SER A 297 -20.98 11.51 -0.75
CA SER A 297 -21.03 11.86 -2.17
C SER A 297 -19.98 12.94 -2.45
N PRO A 298 -19.05 12.74 -3.39
CA PRO A 298 -18.09 13.76 -3.74
C PRO A 298 -18.80 14.97 -4.34
N THR A 299 -18.65 16.15 -3.73
CA THR A 299 -19.02 17.42 -4.33
C THR A 299 -17.95 17.81 -5.35
N LYS A 300 -18.23 17.64 -6.65
CA LYS A 300 -17.36 18.14 -7.72
C LYS A 300 -17.66 19.62 -7.94
N ASN A 301 -16.65 20.47 -7.78
CA ASN A 301 -16.71 21.85 -8.28
C ASN A 301 -16.67 21.80 -9.81
N ILE A 302 -17.75 22.21 -10.46
CA ILE A 302 -17.83 22.32 -11.92
C ILE A 302 -17.52 23.76 -12.30
N ASN A 303 -16.51 23.96 -13.15
CA ASN A 303 -16.14 25.26 -13.68
C ASN A 303 -16.63 25.36 -15.12
N MET A 304 -17.47 26.34 -15.41
CA MET A 304 -17.95 26.61 -16.76
C MET A 304 -16.89 27.42 -17.53
N ILE A 305 -16.64 27.06 -18.78
CA ILE A 305 -15.76 27.80 -19.70
C ILE A 305 -16.45 28.02 -21.04
N LEU A 306 -16.13 29.10 -21.75
CA LEU A 306 -16.65 29.29 -23.11
C LEU A 306 -15.97 28.32 -24.08
N GLU A 307 -16.72 27.71 -24.99
CA GLU A 307 -16.13 26.81 -26.01
C GLU A 307 -15.03 27.49 -26.84
N SER A 308 -15.16 28.80 -27.08
CA SER A 308 -14.15 29.62 -27.77
C SER A 308 -12.84 29.78 -26.99
N GLU A 309 -12.86 29.60 -25.66
CA GLU A 309 -11.69 29.68 -24.79
C GLU A 309 -10.87 28.39 -24.76
N ILE A 310 -11.39 27.29 -25.34
CA ILE A 310 -10.65 26.04 -25.60
C ILE A 310 -9.58 26.32 -26.67
N SER A 311 -8.46 26.84 -26.18
CA SER A 311 -7.35 27.39 -26.92
C SER A 311 -6.05 27.11 -26.17
N ASN A 312 -4.93 27.63 -26.66
CA ASN A 312 -3.63 27.51 -26.00
C ASN A 312 -3.63 27.99 -24.53
N ASN A 313 -4.59 28.86 -24.16
CA ASN A 313 -4.72 29.40 -22.80
C ASN A 313 -5.36 28.44 -21.80
N LEU A 314 -6.02 27.36 -22.26
CA LEU A 314 -6.65 26.36 -21.38
C LEU A 314 -5.64 25.77 -20.37
N PHE A 315 -4.40 25.60 -20.81
CA PHE A 315 -3.34 24.96 -20.02
C PHE A 315 -2.49 25.92 -19.19
N LEU A 316 -2.95 27.15 -18.95
CA LEU A 316 -2.20 28.10 -18.11
C LEU A 316 -2.09 27.62 -16.64
N ASN A 317 -3.18 27.05 -16.11
CA ASN A 317 -3.27 26.60 -14.71
C ASN A 317 -3.65 25.12 -14.57
N ILE A 318 -3.49 24.36 -15.64
CA ILE A 318 -3.94 22.97 -15.75
C ILE A 318 -2.75 22.09 -16.09
N SER A 319 -2.63 20.92 -15.45
CA SER A 319 -1.54 20.00 -15.75
C SER A 319 -1.59 19.56 -17.21
N LYS A 320 -0.42 19.65 -17.86
CA LYS A 320 -0.23 19.43 -19.30
C LYS A 320 0.13 18.00 -19.66
N THR A 321 0.46 17.18 -18.67
CA THR A 321 0.98 15.82 -18.85
C THR A 321 0.26 14.85 -17.94
N SER A 322 0.12 13.61 -18.39
CA SER A 322 -0.13 12.47 -17.51
C SER A 322 1.09 12.20 -16.62
N GLU A 323 0.90 11.34 -15.64
CA GLU A 323 1.83 11.12 -14.53
C GLU A 323 1.95 9.63 -14.20
N ASP A 324 3.14 9.19 -13.80
CA ASP A 324 3.35 7.86 -13.24
C ASP A 324 2.87 7.77 -11.78
N LEU A 325 2.96 6.57 -11.18
CA LEU A 325 2.59 6.33 -9.79
C LEU A 325 3.36 7.21 -8.78
N MET A 326 4.57 7.66 -9.12
CA MET A 326 5.42 8.52 -8.29
C MET A 326 5.16 10.02 -8.54
N GLY A 327 4.24 10.33 -9.46
CA GLY A 327 3.91 11.68 -9.88
C GLY A 327 4.96 12.35 -10.74
N ASN A 328 5.79 11.57 -11.43
CA ASN A 328 6.64 12.12 -12.47
C ASN A 328 5.83 12.31 -13.75
N PRO A 329 5.99 13.43 -14.48
CA PRO A 329 5.32 13.64 -15.74
C PRO A 329 5.80 12.61 -16.77
N ILE A 330 4.87 12.07 -17.55
CA ILE A 330 5.13 11.10 -18.64
C ILE A 330 4.68 11.69 -19.97
N GLU A 331 3.55 11.27 -20.56
CA GLU A 331 3.08 11.79 -21.85
C GLU A 331 2.31 13.12 -21.71
N PRO A 332 2.43 14.06 -22.65
CA PRO A 332 1.53 15.22 -22.71
C PRO A 332 0.09 14.80 -23.03
N ILE A 333 -0.86 15.59 -22.55
CA ILE A 333 -2.23 15.56 -23.07
C ILE A 333 -2.16 15.89 -24.56
N ASN A 334 -2.51 14.92 -25.40
CA ASN A 334 -2.43 15.03 -26.85
C ASN A 334 -3.81 14.93 -27.53
N ILE A 335 -4.87 14.62 -26.77
CA ILE A 335 -6.26 14.63 -27.24
C ILE A 335 -7.16 15.29 -26.18
N ILE A 336 -8.10 16.11 -26.64
CA ILE A 336 -9.13 16.75 -25.83
C ILE A 336 -10.48 16.45 -26.48
N ILE A 337 -11.42 15.88 -25.73
CA ILE A 337 -12.76 15.61 -26.25
C ILE A 337 -13.76 16.56 -25.61
N VAL A 338 -14.59 17.17 -26.44
CA VAL A 338 -15.72 18.01 -26.01
C VAL A 338 -17.01 17.30 -26.39
N GLY A 339 -17.69 16.74 -25.40
CA GLY A 339 -18.89 15.94 -25.60
C GLY A 339 -19.25 15.08 -24.40
N ASN A 340 -20.47 14.56 -24.42
CA ASN A 340 -20.96 13.71 -23.34
C ASN A 340 -20.27 12.34 -23.35
N GLU A 341 -20.17 11.71 -22.18
CA GLU A 341 -19.51 10.41 -22.01
C GLU A 341 -20.08 9.33 -22.96
N THR A 342 -21.40 9.32 -23.17
CA THR A 342 -22.06 8.36 -24.08
C THR A 342 -21.64 8.56 -25.53
N SER A 343 -21.61 9.81 -26.01
CA SER A 343 -21.17 10.13 -27.37
C SER A 343 -19.71 9.73 -27.58
N LEU A 344 -18.85 9.99 -26.58
CA LEU A 344 -17.46 9.57 -26.59
C LEU A 344 -17.33 8.04 -26.74
N ARG A 345 -17.97 7.27 -25.86
CA ARG A 345 -17.88 5.81 -25.88
C ARG A 345 -18.36 5.23 -27.21
N ASN A 346 -19.53 5.68 -27.68
CA ASN A 346 -20.10 5.20 -28.95
C ASN A 346 -19.18 5.52 -30.14
N THR A 347 -18.61 6.73 -30.18
CA THR A 347 -17.70 7.14 -31.28
C THR A 347 -16.44 6.26 -31.30
N PHE A 348 -15.86 5.96 -30.14
CA PHE A 348 -14.69 5.07 -30.06
C PHE A 348 -15.02 3.62 -30.46
N GLU A 349 -16.15 3.09 -30.00
CA GLU A 349 -16.61 1.75 -30.39
C GLU A 349 -16.88 1.64 -31.90
N GLU A 350 -17.54 2.65 -32.51
CA GLU A 350 -17.75 2.73 -33.96
C GLU A 350 -16.41 2.80 -34.73
N ALA A 351 -15.39 3.45 -34.16
CA ALA A 351 -14.05 3.53 -34.72
C ALA A 351 -13.22 2.23 -34.52
N GLY A 352 -13.81 1.18 -33.93
CA GLY A 352 -13.17 -0.11 -33.71
C GLY A 352 -12.20 -0.13 -32.52
N TRP A 353 -12.36 0.78 -31.57
CA TRP A 353 -11.64 0.76 -30.29
C TRP A 353 -12.47 0.03 -29.24
N HIS A 354 -11.82 -0.72 -28.37
CA HIS A 354 -12.47 -1.53 -27.34
C HIS A 354 -12.21 -0.94 -25.96
N GLU A 355 -13.26 -0.68 -25.19
CA GLU A 355 -13.11 -0.21 -23.82
C GLU A 355 -12.46 -1.29 -22.93
N ASN A 356 -11.54 -0.87 -22.06
CA ASN A 356 -10.89 -1.74 -21.09
C ASN A 356 -11.90 -2.28 -20.06
N ASP A 357 -11.78 -3.57 -19.74
CA ASP A 357 -12.58 -4.19 -18.67
C ASP A 357 -12.25 -3.56 -17.31
N LYS A 358 -13.24 -3.51 -16.41
CA LYS A 358 -13.02 -3.08 -15.02
C LYS A 358 -12.12 -4.06 -14.28
N ILE A 359 -11.14 -3.52 -13.54
CA ILE A 359 -10.23 -4.33 -12.72
C ILE A 359 -11.00 -5.13 -11.66
N ASN A 360 -10.97 -6.45 -11.81
CA ASN A 360 -11.46 -7.42 -10.84
C ASN A 360 -10.63 -8.72 -10.89
N VAL A 361 -10.87 -9.63 -9.96
CA VAL A 361 -10.11 -10.90 -9.85
C VAL A 361 -10.15 -11.70 -11.16
N LYS A 362 -11.29 -11.77 -11.84
CA LYS A 362 -11.45 -12.52 -13.10
C LYS A 362 -10.61 -11.88 -14.21
N THR A 363 -10.70 -10.56 -14.38
CA THR A 363 -9.95 -9.84 -15.43
C THR A 363 -8.45 -9.88 -15.19
N ILE A 364 -7.99 -9.86 -13.92
CA ILE A 364 -6.57 -10.02 -13.59
C ILE A 364 -6.07 -11.42 -13.98
N ILE A 365 -6.87 -12.46 -13.76
CA ILE A 365 -6.51 -13.84 -14.17
C ILE A 365 -6.45 -13.93 -15.70
N LEU A 366 -7.41 -13.31 -16.41
CA LEU A 366 -7.41 -13.28 -17.88
C LEU A 366 -6.19 -12.52 -18.42
N ASP A 367 -5.84 -11.40 -17.80
CA ASP A 367 -4.69 -10.58 -18.17
C ASP A 367 -3.37 -11.33 -17.94
N ILE A 368 -3.18 -11.95 -16.77
CA ILE A 368 -2.02 -12.81 -16.48
C ILE A 368 -1.92 -13.95 -17.50
N ARG A 369 -3.05 -14.59 -17.82
CA ARG A 369 -3.07 -15.65 -18.85
C ARG A 369 -2.65 -15.10 -20.21
N ALA A 370 -3.18 -13.95 -20.60
CA ALA A 370 -2.85 -13.30 -21.85
C ALA A 370 -1.36 -12.95 -21.94
N LEU A 371 -0.78 -12.42 -20.86
CA LEU A 371 0.65 -12.14 -20.72
C LEU A 371 1.53 -13.39 -20.82
N ILE A 372 1.16 -14.49 -20.16
CA ILE A 372 1.96 -15.74 -20.17
C ILE A 372 1.95 -16.40 -21.55
N PHE A 373 0.79 -16.43 -22.21
CA PHE A 373 0.62 -17.12 -23.49
C PHE A 373 0.78 -16.20 -24.71
N ASN A 374 1.07 -14.91 -24.49
CA ASN A 374 1.17 -13.89 -25.53
C ASN A 374 -0.04 -13.91 -26.50
N ILE A 375 -1.25 -13.97 -25.94
CA ILE A 375 -2.50 -13.93 -26.71
C ILE A 375 -3.14 -12.56 -26.58
N SER A 376 -3.88 -12.13 -27.61
CA SER A 376 -4.65 -10.89 -27.58
C SER A 376 -5.73 -10.92 -26.51
N TYR A 377 -5.86 -9.82 -25.78
CA TYR A 377 -7.00 -9.51 -24.92
C TYR A 377 -7.38 -8.05 -25.19
N PRO A 378 -8.25 -7.78 -26.19
CA PRO A 378 -8.56 -6.43 -26.66
C PRO A 378 -9.18 -5.50 -25.60
N GLN A 379 -9.68 -6.06 -24.49
CA GLN A 379 -10.29 -5.32 -23.38
C GLN A 379 -9.45 -5.45 -22.11
N SER A 380 -8.14 -5.72 -22.23
CA SER A 380 -7.26 -5.84 -21.07
C SER A 380 -7.42 -4.62 -20.16
N PRO A 381 -7.52 -4.78 -18.84
CA PRO A 381 -7.74 -3.65 -17.94
C PRO A 381 -6.59 -2.63 -17.91
N GLY A 382 -5.38 -3.01 -18.35
CA GLY A 382 -4.20 -2.15 -18.34
C GLY A 382 -3.75 -1.74 -16.93
N VAL A 383 -2.61 -1.03 -16.86
CA VAL A 383 -2.19 -0.31 -15.64
C VAL A 383 -2.70 1.12 -15.77
N PRO A 384 -3.48 1.65 -14.80
CA PRO A 384 -3.98 3.01 -14.88
C PRO A 384 -2.87 4.06 -14.98
N SER A 385 -3.13 5.10 -15.77
CA SER A 385 -2.32 6.32 -15.83
C SER A 385 -2.97 7.41 -14.98
N PHE A 386 -2.17 8.36 -14.49
CA PHE A 386 -2.66 9.42 -13.61
C PHE A 386 -2.65 10.78 -14.29
N TRP A 387 -3.59 11.63 -13.92
CA TRP A 387 -3.58 13.05 -14.24
C TRP A 387 -4.07 13.83 -13.02
N ASN A 388 -3.25 14.74 -12.52
CA ASN A 388 -3.51 15.47 -11.28
C ASN A 388 -3.77 14.52 -10.09
N ALA A 389 -2.95 13.47 -9.97
CA ALA A 389 -3.08 12.37 -9.01
C ALA A 389 -4.36 11.50 -9.10
N GLU A 390 -5.28 11.78 -10.03
CA GLU A 390 -6.46 10.95 -10.29
C GLU A 390 -6.17 9.91 -11.37
N PRO A 391 -6.51 8.64 -11.16
CA PRO A 391 -6.41 7.63 -12.20
C PRO A 391 -7.41 7.92 -13.33
N ASN A 392 -7.11 7.43 -14.53
CA ASN A 392 -8.00 7.56 -15.68
C ASN A 392 -9.37 6.92 -15.39
N ASN A 393 -10.45 7.55 -15.87
CA ASN A 393 -11.81 7.07 -15.67
C ASN A 393 -12.10 5.78 -16.44
N PHE A 394 -11.58 5.71 -17.66
CA PHE A 394 -11.59 4.53 -18.52
C PHE A 394 -10.47 4.69 -19.55
N ALA A 395 -10.24 3.63 -20.31
CA ALA A 395 -9.29 3.59 -21.40
C ALA A 395 -9.90 2.79 -22.55
N PHE A 396 -9.33 2.96 -23.75
CA PHE A 396 -9.61 2.11 -24.88
C PHE A 396 -8.31 1.50 -25.41
N GLU A 397 -8.43 0.28 -25.92
CA GLU A 397 -7.36 -0.41 -26.65
C GLU A 397 -7.83 -0.76 -28.06
N GLN A 398 -6.89 -0.78 -29.00
CA GLN A 398 -7.12 -1.39 -30.31
C GLN A 398 -5.98 -2.38 -30.63
N PRO A 399 -6.31 -3.65 -30.95
CA PRO A 399 -5.31 -4.67 -31.25
C PRO A 399 -4.62 -4.37 -32.57
N THR A 400 -3.33 -4.74 -32.66
CA THR A 400 -2.58 -4.69 -33.92
C THR A 400 -2.76 -5.96 -34.76
N THR A 401 -2.23 -5.95 -35.98
CA THR A 401 -2.18 -7.13 -36.86
C THR A 401 -1.41 -8.30 -36.24
N LYS A 402 -0.52 -8.05 -35.28
CA LYS A 402 0.19 -9.10 -34.53
C LYS A 402 -0.68 -9.81 -33.50
N ASN A 403 -1.85 -9.24 -33.15
CA ASN A 403 -2.85 -9.82 -32.26
C ASN A 403 -2.24 -10.34 -30.94
N SER A 404 -1.50 -9.49 -30.26
CA SER A 404 -0.71 -9.78 -29.06
C SER A 404 -1.00 -8.75 -27.98
N ILE A 405 -0.95 -9.16 -26.71
CA ILE A 405 -1.04 -8.26 -25.55
C ILE A 405 0.18 -7.34 -25.38
N HIS A 406 1.27 -7.61 -26.09
CA HIS A 406 2.49 -6.79 -26.01
C HIS A 406 2.50 -5.60 -26.96
N GLU A 407 1.64 -5.59 -27.99
CA GLU A 407 1.63 -4.57 -29.04
C GLU A 407 0.22 -4.11 -29.39
N ARG A 408 -0.11 -2.90 -28.95
CA ARG A 408 -1.48 -2.39 -28.95
C ARG A 408 -1.50 -0.87 -28.89
N HIS A 409 -2.55 -0.31 -29.46
CA HIS A 409 -2.88 1.11 -29.41
C HIS A 409 -3.62 1.40 -28.12
N HIS A 410 -3.26 2.47 -27.42
CA HIS A 410 -3.86 2.85 -26.14
C HIS A 410 -4.25 4.30 -26.07
N ILE A 411 -5.36 4.55 -25.39
CA ILE A 411 -5.76 5.89 -24.99
C ILE A 411 -6.40 5.87 -23.61
N HIS A 412 -5.95 6.79 -22.74
CA HIS A 412 -6.45 6.94 -21.38
C HIS A 412 -7.26 8.23 -21.27
N PHE A 413 -8.42 8.18 -20.62
CA PHE A 413 -9.33 9.33 -20.50
C PHE A 413 -9.51 9.80 -19.06
N TRP A 414 -9.48 11.11 -18.85
CA TRP A 414 -9.81 11.76 -17.58
C TRP A 414 -10.93 12.78 -17.79
N LYS A 415 -11.98 12.65 -16.97
CA LYS A 415 -13.06 13.64 -16.87
C LYS A 415 -12.54 14.85 -16.11
N THR A 416 -12.57 16.01 -16.73
CA THR A 416 -12.17 17.25 -16.06
C THR A 416 -13.30 17.81 -15.19
N SER A 417 -13.00 18.82 -14.39
CA SER A 417 -14.00 19.66 -13.73
C SER A 417 -14.59 20.74 -14.64
N LEU A 418 -14.18 20.78 -15.91
CA LEU A 418 -14.57 21.81 -16.87
C LEU A 418 -15.77 21.36 -17.69
N VAL A 419 -16.73 22.25 -17.85
CA VAL A 419 -17.89 22.07 -18.71
C VAL A 419 -17.99 23.30 -19.60
N THR A 420 -18.33 23.09 -20.87
CA THR A 420 -18.57 24.20 -21.80
C THR A 420 -19.81 25.00 -21.42
N ASP A 421 -19.93 26.22 -21.92
CA ASP A 421 -21.12 27.06 -21.82
C ASP A 421 -22.36 26.41 -22.44
N THR A 422 -22.18 25.47 -23.37
CA THR A 422 -23.25 24.62 -23.94
C THR A 422 -23.59 23.38 -23.11
N GLY A 423 -22.91 23.17 -21.97
CA GLY A 423 -23.16 22.06 -21.06
C GLY A 423 -22.46 20.74 -21.43
N LYS A 424 -21.56 20.73 -22.42
CA LYS A 424 -20.76 19.55 -22.78
C LYS A 424 -19.58 19.37 -21.84
N ASP A 425 -19.34 18.12 -21.43
CA ASP A 425 -18.17 17.72 -20.66
C ASP A 425 -16.87 17.89 -21.47
N ILE A 426 -15.78 18.22 -20.78
CA ILE A 426 -14.43 18.24 -21.35
C ILE A 426 -13.62 17.08 -20.77
N TRP A 427 -13.03 16.30 -21.66
CA TRP A 427 -12.18 15.15 -21.33
C TRP A 427 -10.77 15.38 -21.83
N PHE A 428 -9.78 15.07 -21.00
CA PHE A 428 -8.39 15.01 -21.42
C PHE A 428 -8.00 13.57 -21.69
N ALA A 429 -7.10 13.39 -22.64
CA ALA A 429 -6.59 12.09 -22.99
C ALA A 429 -5.13 12.09 -23.44
N THR A 430 -4.50 10.95 -23.21
CA THR A 430 -3.16 10.64 -23.71
C THR A 430 -3.24 9.36 -24.52
N ALA A 431 -2.96 9.46 -25.81
CA ALA A 431 -2.83 8.34 -26.72
C ALA A 431 -1.36 7.95 -26.89
N HIS A 432 -1.04 6.66 -26.80
CA HIS A 432 0.29 6.11 -27.08
C HIS A 432 0.22 4.69 -27.63
N PHE A 433 1.28 4.28 -28.33
CA PHE A 433 1.41 2.94 -28.88
C PHE A 433 2.38 2.11 -28.06
N ASP A 434 1.94 0.96 -27.55
CA ASP A 434 2.81 0.02 -26.84
C ASP A 434 3.53 -0.89 -27.84
N LYS A 435 4.87 -0.90 -27.80
CA LYS A 435 5.69 -1.77 -28.67
C LYS A 435 6.04 -3.10 -28.03
N LYS A 436 6.26 -3.09 -26.73
CA LYS A 436 6.67 -4.27 -25.96
C LYS A 436 6.46 -4.04 -24.48
N ILE A 437 6.49 -5.13 -23.73
CA ILE A 437 6.46 -5.10 -22.28
C ILE A 437 7.89 -5.24 -21.73
N ILE A 438 8.27 -4.33 -20.81
CA ILE A 438 9.56 -4.36 -20.11
C ILE A 438 9.33 -4.58 -18.62
N ARG A 439 10.20 -5.41 -18.01
CA ARG A 439 10.36 -5.47 -16.56
C ARG A 439 11.61 -4.67 -16.16
N LYS A 440 11.43 -3.57 -15.43
CA LYS A 440 12.56 -2.82 -14.87
C LYS A 440 13.25 -3.69 -13.80
N SER A 441 14.59 -3.76 -13.83
CA SER A 441 15.37 -4.54 -12.86
C SER A 441 15.13 -4.11 -11.40
N SER A 442 14.70 -2.87 -11.18
CA SER A 442 14.48 -2.26 -9.87
C SER A 442 13.00 -2.25 -9.42
N SER A 443 12.06 -2.70 -10.26
CA SER A 443 10.63 -2.71 -9.94
C SER A 443 10.01 -4.10 -10.11
N VAL A 444 9.01 -4.40 -9.28
CA VAL A 444 8.16 -5.60 -9.45
C VAL A 444 7.11 -5.38 -10.54
N LEU A 445 6.79 -4.11 -10.84
CA LEU A 445 5.83 -3.73 -11.86
C LEU A 445 6.38 -3.96 -13.27
N ILE A 446 5.49 -4.46 -14.12
CA ILE A 446 5.65 -4.64 -15.55
C ILE A 446 5.15 -3.34 -16.21
N VAL A 447 5.97 -2.71 -17.05
CA VAL A 447 5.66 -1.45 -17.71
C VAL A 447 5.79 -1.61 -19.22
N HIS A 448 4.96 -0.89 -19.97
CA HIS A 448 5.03 -0.91 -21.42
C HIS A 448 6.10 0.06 -21.93
N ASP A 449 6.83 -0.37 -22.96
CA ASP A 449 7.69 0.50 -23.75
C ASP A 449 6.87 1.04 -24.92
N ILE A 450 6.84 2.36 -25.05
CA ILE A 450 5.97 3.03 -26.02
C ILE A 450 6.75 3.41 -27.28
N ASP A 451 6.03 3.70 -28.37
CA ASP A 451 6.64 4.30 -29.57
C ASP A 451 7.27 5.66 -29.23
N PRO A 452 8.52 5.92 -29.65
CA PRO A 452 9.15 7.22 -29.48
C PRO A 452 8.39 8.38 -30.13
N PHE A 453 7.53 8.16 -31.13
CA PHE A 453 6.74 9.19 -31.80
C PHE A 453 5.28 9.15 -31.33
N VAL A 454 5.01 9.70 -30.15
CA VAL A 454 3.67 9.66 -29.53
C VAL A 454 2.60 10.38 -30.35
N ASP A 455 3.00 11.35 -31.17
CA ASP A 455 2.09 12.13 -32.02
C ASP A 455 1.48 11.27 -33.15
N ASN A 456 2.18 10.22 -33.61
CA ASN A 456 1.62 9.29 -34.60
C ASN A 456 0.36 8.61 -34.07
N GLU A 457 0.33 8.32 -32.77
CA GLU A 457 -0.84 7.70 -32.15
C GLU A 457 -2.00 8.70 -32.04
N ARG A 458 -1.72 9.95 -31.67
CA ARG A 458 -2.70 11.04 -31.68
C ARG A 458 -3.35 11.18 -33.06
N ASP A 459 -2.52 11.24 -34.10
CA ASP A 459 -2.99 11.45 -35.47
C ASP A 459 -3.82 10.25 -35.96
N LYS A 460 -3.41 9.03 -35.61
CA LYS A 460 -4.18 7.80 -35.87
C LYS A 460 -5.56 7.84 -35.19
N VAL A 461 -5.63 8.19 -33.91
CA VAL A 461 -6.91 8.29 -33.18
C VAL A 461 -7.83 9.29 -33.88
N LYS A 462 -7.32 10.48 -34.23
CA LYS A 462 -8.07 11.49 -34.99
C LYS A 462 -8.61 10.91 -36.31
N GLU A 463 -7.77 10.26 -37.10
CA GLU A 463 -8.17 9.65 -38.38
C GLU A 463 -9.24 8.57 -38.21
N ASP A 464 -9.15 7.75 -37.18
CA ASP A 464 -10.14 6.70 -36.92
C ASP A 464 -11.49 7.29 -36.49
N LEU A 465 -11.49 8.30 -35.62
CA LEU A 465 -12.73 8.95 -35.18
C LEU A 465 -13.39 9.72 -36.33
N LEU A 466 -12.63 10.33 -37.24
CA LEU A 466 -13.16 11.03 -38.41
C LEU A 466 -13.88 10.11 -39.41
N LYS A 467 -13.65 8.79 -39.35
CA LYS A 467 -14.39 7.80 -40.16
C LYS A 467 -15.79 7.52 -39.60
N THR A 468 -16.08 7.96 -38.38
CA THR A 468 -17.38 7.77 -37.71
C THR A 468 -18.33 8.94 -37.99
N ASN A 469 -19.60 8.78 -37.65
CA ASN A 469 -20.58 9.87 -37.72
C ASN A 469 -20.64 10.72 -36.44
N GLY A 470 -19.81 10.42 -35.43
CA GLY A 470 -19.85 11.06 -34.11
C GLY A 470 -19.11 12.40 -34.03
N VAL A 471 -18.18 12.68 -34.95
CA VAL A 471 -17.36 13.90 -34.94
C VAL A 471 -18.05 15.05 -35.67
N ILE A 472 -18.11 16.22 -35.03
CA ILE A 472 -18.60 17.49 -35.61
C ILE A 472 -17.46 18.26 -36.25
N SER A 473 -16.39 18.48 -35.50
CA SER A 473 -15.24 19.29 -35.91
C SER A 473 -14.00 18.90 -35.12
N VAL A 474 -12.83 19.25 -35.66
CA VAL A 474 -11.53 19.05 -35.02
C VAL A 474 -10.74 20.35 -35.09
N LYS A 475 -10.03 20.69 -34.01
CA LYS A 475 -9.16 21.86 -33.92
C LYS A 475 -7.86 21.49 -33.21
N GLU A 476 -6.75 22.05 -33.67
CA GLU A 476 -5.45 21.86 -33.04
C GLU A 476 -5.16 22.96 -32.00
N VAL A 477 -4.54 22.59 -30.87
CA VAL A 477 -4.05 23.51 -29.84
C VAL A 477 -2.64 23.14 -29.38
N ASN A 478 -1.83 24.13 -28.99
CA ASN A 478 -0.51 23.90 -28.40
C ASN A 478 -0.64 23.70 -26.88
N VAL A 479 -0.13 22.58 -26.37
CA VAL A 479 -0.20 22.21 -24.94
C VAL A 479 1.16 22.42 -24.27
N VAL A 480 2.20 21.81 -24.85
CA VAL A 480 3.59 21.90 -24.42
C VAL A 480 4.46 22.42 -25.57
N ASN A 481 5.68 22.83 -25.26
CA ASN A 481 6.67 23.06 -26.31
C ASN A 481 7.07 21.71 -26.93
N GLN A 482 7.67 21.74 -28.11
CA GLN A 482 8.32 20.57 -28.68
C GLN A 482 9.39 20.05 -27.70
N THR A 483 9.29 18.80 -27.26
CA THR A 483 10.23 18.23 -26.27
C THR A 483 10.61 16.79 -26.58
N LEU A 484 11.79 16.40 -26.08
CA LEU A 484 12.15 15.01 -25.85
C LEU A 484 11.83 14.67 -24.39
N GLY A 485 10.87 13.79 -24.16
CA GLY A 485 10.45 13.32 -22.84
C GLY A 485 10.92 11.90 -22.53
N ALA A 486 10.52 11.39 -21.37
CA ALA A 486 10.72 10.00 -20.98
C ALA A 486 9.42 9.41 -20.43
N ASN A 487 9.08 8.19 -20.85
CA ASN A 487 7.88 7.49 -20.38
C ASN A 487 8.12 6.80 -19.01
N ALA A 488 7.10 6.12 -18.49
CA ALA A 488 7.21 5.35 -17.24
C ALA A 488 8.30 4.25 -17.27
N ALA A 489 8.55 3.66 -18.45
CA ALA A 489 9.63 2.69 -18.65
C ALA A 489 11.03 3.33 -18.64
N GLY A 490 11.13 4.65 -18.79
CA GLY A 490 12.38 5.41 -18.91
C GLY A 490 12.90 5.51 -20.35
N SER A 491 12.12 5.06 -21.32
CA SER A 491 12.41 5.21 -22.75
C SER A 491 12.06 6.62 -23.21
N SER A 492 12.86 7.18 -24.11
CA SER A 492 12.63 8.50 -24.64
C SER A 492 11.48 8.52 -25.64
N PHE A 493 10.67 9.58 -25.59
CA PHE A 493 9.70 9.91 -26.63
C PHE A 493 9.90 11.35 -27.10
N TYR A 494 9.38 11.66 -28.27
CA TYR A 494 9.38 12.96 -28.91
C TYR A 494 7.94 13.38 -29.20
N THR A 495 7.63 14.66 -28.97
CA THR A 495 6.34 15.27 -29.29
C THR A 495 6.51 16.65 -29.91
N ASP A 496 5.65 16.98 -30.88
CA ASP A 496 5.45 18.33 -31.43
C ASP A 496 4.74 19.28 -30.45
N GLY A 497 4.20 18.75 -29.34
CA GLY A 497 3.57 19.48 -28.25
C GLY A 497 2.12 19.90 -28.47
N LYS A 498 1.49 19.42 -29.55
CA LYS A 498 0.11 19.74 -29.92
C LYS A 498 -0.88 18.70 -29.43
N ALA A 499 -2.11 19.14 -29.21
CA ALA A 499 -3.26 18.28 -28.98
C ALA A 499 -4.39 18.54 -29.97
N GLU A 500 -5.13 17.48 -30.28
CA GLU A 500 -6.34 17.54 -31.10
C GLU A 500 -7.58 17.70 -30.21
N VAL A 501 -8.31 18.77 -30.42
CA VAL A 501 -9.62 19.05 -29.80
C VAL A 501 -10.70 18.51 -30.72
N ILE A 502 -11.40 17.47 -30.29
CA ILE A 502 -12.43 16.79 -31.09
C ILE A 502 -13.80 17.06 -30.46
N PHE A 503 -14.68 17.70 -31.24
CA PHE A 503 -16.04 18.00 -30.82
C PHE A 503 -16.97 16.88 -31.27
N LEU A 504 -17.68 16.28 -30.31
CA LEU A 504 -18.62 15.20 -30.57
C LEU A 504 -20.07 15.68 -30.62
N ARG A 505 -20.88 14.91 -31.34
CA ARG A 505 -22.34 15.09 -31.48
C ARG A 505 -23.09 14.97 -30.16
#